data_AF-A0AAD3SKS4-F1
#
_entry.id   AF-A0AAD3SKS4-F1
#
_cell.length_a   1.000
_cell.length_b   1.000
_cell.length_c   1.000
_cell.angle_alpha   90.00
_cell.angle_beta   90.00
_cell.angle_gamma   90.00
#
_symmetry.space_group_name_H-M   'P 1'
#
loop_
_entity.id
_entity.type
_entity.pdbx_description
1 polymer ?
#
loop_
_entity_poly.entity_id
_entity_poly.type
_entity_poly.pdbx_seq_one_letter_code
_entity_poly.pdbx_strand_id
1 'polypeptide(L)'
;MRATKEPLYGLDNDPVPIQDVIQLEVMLGTYPKTASKVLTFLVMDLPSVYNAIFRRPYLTAFNVVTSIPYQKIKFLTPFGIGEVIGDQAVGWTRYLSQVIQSLFKT
;
A
#
# COMPACT_ATOMS: atom_id res chain seq x y z
N MET A 1 12.18 10.51 -4.18
CA MET A 1 11.49 11.05 -2.98
C MET A 1 12.58 11.29 -1.94
N ARG A 2 12.70 12.50 -1.38
CA ARG A 2 13.74 12.81 -0.38
C ARG A 2 13.25 12.28 0.97
N ALA A 3 14.04 11.44 1.63
CA ALA A 3 13.71 10.93 2.97
C ALA A 3 13.77 12.09 3.97
N THR A 4 12.66 12.38 4.64
CA THR A 4 12.58 13.36 5.72
C THR A 4 12.13 12.65 6.99
N LYS A 5 12.67 13.07 8.14
CA LYS A 5 12.22 12.61 9.47
C LYS A 5 11.07 13.46 10.02
N GLU A 6 10.41 14.21 9.15
CA GLU A 6 9.26 15.02 9.52
C GLU A 6 8.07 14.10 9.78
N PRO A 7 7.26 14.37 10.82
CA PRO A 7 6.08 13.56 11.10
C PRO A 7 5.11 13.60 9.91
N LEU A 8 4.41 12.48 9.68
CA LEU A 8 3.31 12.43 8.73
C LEU A 8 2.02 12.88 9.41
N TYR A 9 1.16 13.54 8.66
CA TYR A 9 -0.13 13.99 9.16
C TYR A 9 -1.24 13.17 8.51
N GLY A 10 -2.10 12.59 9.36
CA GLY A 10 -3.27 11.82 8.95
C GLY A 10 -4.49 12.70 8.66
N LEU A 11 -5.64 12.05 8.45
CA LEU A 11 -6.93 12.72 8.30
C LEU A 11 -7.34 13.52 9.54
N ASP A 12 -7.05 12.98 10.72
CA ASP A 12 -7.33 13.62 12.01
C ASP A 12 -6.31 14.71 12.36
N ASN A 13 -5.35 14.96 11.46
CA ASN A 13 -4.26 15.93 11.61
C ASN A 13 -3.32 15.66 12.82
N ASP A 14 -3.42 14.48 13.43
CA ASP A 14 -2.47 14.04 14.45
C ASP A 14 -1.11 13.70 13.82
N PRO A 15 0.01 14.16 14.41
CA PRO A 15 1.34 13.86 13.91
C PRO A 15 1.70 12.40 14.22
N VAL A 16 2.06 11.66 13.17
CA VAL A 16 2.58 10.30 13.25
C VAL A 16 4.10 10.33 13.06
N PRO A 17 4.90 9.99 14.10
CA PRO A 17 6.35 10.00 14.00
C PRO A 17 6.83 8.88 13.07
N ILE A 18 7.82 9.21 12.24
CA ILE A 18 8.53 8.23 11.44
C ILE A 18 9.63 7.62 12.31
N GLN A 19 9.56 6.31 12.53
CA GLN A 19 10.59 5.57 13.27
C GLN A 19 11.86 5.39 12.42
N ASP A 20 11.69 5.02 11.16
CA ASP A 20 12.81 4.74 10.28
C ASP A 20 12.48 4.94 8.80
N VAL A 21 13.52 4.95 7.96
CA VAL A 21 13.42 4.97 6.51
C VAL A 21 14.22 3.80 5.94
N ILE A 22 13.53 2.87 5.30
CA ILE A 22 14.14 1.64 4.77
C ILE A 22 14.01 1.57 3.25
N GLN A 23 14.92 0.88 2.59
CA GLN A 23 14.80 0.52 1.18
C GLN A 23 14.46 -0.96 1.07
N LEU A 24 13.34 -1.28 0.41
CA LEU A 24 12.89 -2.64 0.20
C LEU A 24 12.67 -2.90 -1.28
N GLU A 25 13.10 -4.07 -1.73
CA GLU A 25 12.71 -4.59 -3.04
C GLU A 25 11.27 -5.10 -2.98
N VAL A 26 10.42 -4.56 -3.86
CA VAL A 26 9.02 -4.95 -3.98
C VAL A 26 8.85 -5.67 -5.31
N MET A 27 8.31 -6.88 -5.26
CA MET A 27 7.91 -7.64 -6.45
C MET A 27 6.39 -7.63 -6.60
N LEU A 28 5.92 -7.37 -7.82
CA LEU A 28 4.51 -7.44 -8.20
C LEU A 28 4.26 -8.59 -9.18
N GLY A 29 3.12 -9.26 -8.98
CA GLY A 29 2.63 -10.36 -9.80
C GLY A 29 3.39 -11.66 -9.62
N THR A 30 3.17 -12.58 -10.57
CA THR A 30 3.72 -13.93 -10.57
C THR A 30 4.36 -14.23 -11.92
N TYR A 31 5.33 -15.15 -11.95
CA TYR A 31 6.04 -15.51 -13.18
C TYR A 31 5.04 -16.00 -14.25
N PRO A 32 5.19 -15.60 -15.53
CA PRO A 32 6.29 -14.81 -16.11
C PRO A 32 6.11 -13.28 -16.00
N LYS A 33 4.96 -12.81 -15.52
CA LYS A 33 4.58 -11.40 -15.52
C LYS A 33 4.88 -10.76 -14.17
N THR A 34 6.18 -10.71 -13.84
CA THR A 34 6.67 -10.07 -12.62
C THR A 34 7.32 -8.72 -12.93
N ALA A 35 7.25 -7.80 -11.96
CA ALA A 35 8.02 -6.57 -11.97
C ALA A 35 8.64 -6.37 -10.59
N SER A 36 9.92 -5.99 -10.54
CA SER A 36 10.61 -5.67 -9.28
C SER A 36 11.15 -4.25 -9.29
N LYS A 37 11.02 -3.55 -8.15
CA LYS A 37 11.62 -2.23 -7.91
C LYS A 37 12.06 -2.09 -6.46
N VAL A 38 13.24 -1.50 -6.24
CA VAL A 38 13.66 -1.04 -4.92
C VAL A 38 12.98 0.29 -4.61
N LEU A 39 12.30 0.36 -3.47
CA LEU A 39 11.49 1.50 -3.07
C LEU A 39 11.79 1.90 -1.62
N THR A 40 11.74 3.20 -1.35
CA THR A 40 12.00 3.76 -0.02
C THR A 40 10.71 3.87 0.78
N PHE A 41 10.61 3.14 1.89
CA PHE A 41 9.47 3.15 2.82
C PHE A 41 9.77 3.97 4.07
N LEU A 42 8.71 4.56 4.62
CA LEU A 42 8.71 5.18 5.94
C LEU A 42 8.10 4.18 6.92
N VAL A 43 8.82 3.86 7.98
CA VAL A 43 8.39 2.94 9.04
C VAL A 43 7.71 3.74 10.14
N MET A 44 6.51 3.33 10.52
CA MET A 44 5.73 3.94 11.58
C MET A 44 5.24 2.83 12.51
N ASP A 45 5.23 3.11 13.81
CA ASP A 45 4.64 2.24 14.83
C ASP A 45 3.26 2.79 15.17
N LEU A 46 2.27 2.36 14.39
CA LEU A 46 0.88 2.74 14.59
C LEU A 46 -0.01 1.51 14.41
N PRO A 47 -1.06 1.34 15.24
CA PRO A 47 -2.01 0.25 15.09
C PRO A 47 -2.80 0.42 13.78
N SER A 48 -2.44 -0.36 12.76
CA SER A 48 -3.06 -0.31 11.43
C SER A 48 -3.49 -1.70 10.98
N VAL A 49 -4.59 -1.77 10.22
CA VAL A 49 -5.02 -3.00 9.53
C VAL A 49 -4.18 -3.29 8.27
N TYR A 50 -3.35 -2.33 7.87
CA TYR A 50 -2.46 -2.41 6.72
C TYR A 50 -1.00 -2.49 7.18
N ASN A 51 -0.26 -3.45 6.62
CA ASN A 51 1.17 -3.61 6.88
C ASN A 51 2.02 -2.58 6.10
N ALA A 52 1.53 -2.11 4.95
CA ALA A 52 2.20 -1.13 4.10
C ALA A 52 1.19 -0.36 3.26
N ILE A 53 1.51 0.89 2.91
CA ILE A 53 0.68 1.74 2.05
C ILE A 53 1.50 2.18 0.84
N PHE A 54 1.04 1.79 -0.35
CA PHE A 54 1.66 2.23 -1.60
C PHE A 54 1.03 3.55 -2.05
N ARG A 55 1.84 4.61 -1.97
CA ARG A 55 1.44 5.95 -2.43
C ARG A 55 1.60 6.07 -3.94
N ARG A 56 1.16 7.21 -4.50
CA ARG A 56 1.29 7.53 -5.94
C ARG A 56 2.69 7.30 -6.52
N PRO A 57 3.81 7.65 -5.85
CA PRO A 57 5.15 7.39 -6.39
C PRO A 57 5.41 5.92 -6.72
N TYR A 58 4.89 5.00 -5.90
CA TYR A 58 5.00 3.55 -6.12
C TYR A 58 4.18 3.11 -7.32
N LEU A 59 2.93 3.58 -7.42
CA LEU A 59 2.05 3.29 -8.54
C LEU A 59 2.67 3.77 -9.86
N THR A 60 3.27 4.96 -9.87
CA THR A 60 3.99 5.48 -11.03
C THR A 60 5.24 4.66 -11.35
N ALA A 61 6.03 4.23 -10.35
CA ALA A 61 7.24 3.45 -10.56
C ALA A 61 7.00 2.10 -11.27
N PHE A 62 5.81 1.53 -11.07
CA PHE A 62 5.38 0.28 -11.72
C PHE A 62 4.43 0.50 -12.93
N ASN A 63 4.15 1.75 -13.31
CA ASN A 63 3.15 2.07 -14.35
C ASN A 63 1.79 1.39 -14.07
N VAL A 64 1.34 1.47 -12.82
CA VAL A 64 0.14 0.78 -12.36
C VAL A 64 -1.12 1.49 -12.84
N VAL A 65 -2.07 0.69 -13.35
CA VAL A 65 -3.45 1.07 -13.56
C VAL A 65 -4.32 0.37 -12.52
N THR A 66 -4.97 1.14 -11.66
CA THR A 66 -5.81 0.62 -10.57
C THR A 66 -7.27 0.52 -11.01
N SER A 67 -7.92 -0.61 -10.71
CA SER A 67 -9.36 -0.80 -10.84
C SER A 67 -9.97 -1.06 -9.47
N ILE A 68 -10.60 -0.02 -8.91
CA ILE A 68 -11.30 -0.06 -7.62
C ILE A 68 -12.42 -1.11 -7.58
N PRO A 69 -13.35 -1.19 -8.55
CA PRO A 69 -14.49 -2.12 -8.43
C PRO A 69 -14.07 -3.59 -8.39
N TYR A 70 -12.94 -3.93 -9.01
CA TYR A 70 -12.40 -5.29 -9.04
C TYR A 70 -11.25 -5.49 -8.05
N GLN A 71 -10.92 -4.48 -7.23
CA GLN A 71 -9.73 -4.44 -6.36
C GLN A 71 -8.48 -4.97 -7.06
N LYS A 72 -8.31 -4.61 -8.32
CA LYS A 72 -7.29 -5.15 -9.21
C LYS A 72 -6.32 -4.05 -9.58
N ILE A 73 -5.03 -4.40 -9.64
CA ILE A 73 -4.02 -3.54 -10.24
C ILE A 73 -3.41 -4.24 -11.46
N LYS A 74 -3.18 -3.48 -12.52
CA LYS A 74 -2.47 -3.92 -13.72
C LYS A 74 -1.17 -3.15 -13.83
N PHE A 75 -0.13 -3.79 -14.32
CA PHE A 75 1.18 -3.18 -14.52
C PHE A 75 1.85 -3.76 -15.76
N LEU A 76 2.77 -2.99 -16.35
CA LEU A 76 3.49 -3.39 -17.55
C LEU A 76 4.72 -4.21 -17.21
N THR A 77 4.93 -5.30 -17.95
CA THR A 77 6.14 -6.13 -17.91
C THR A 77 6.64 -6.39 -19.34
N PRO A 78 7.90 -6.81 -19.54
CA PRO A 78 8.39 -7.24 -20.84
C PRO A 78 7.58 -8.41 -21.45
N PHE A 79 6.90 -9.19 -20.62
CA PHE A 79 6.07 -10.33 -21.01
C PHE A 79 4.56 -10.00 -21.09
N GLY A 80 4.23 -8.71 -21.19
CA GLY A 80 2.86 -8.20 -21.29
C GLY A 80 2.30 -7.65 -19.97
N ILE A 81 0.97 -7.57 -19.88
CA ILE A 81 0.28 -6.99 -18.73
C ILE A 81 0.21 -8.00 -17.59
N GLY A 82 0.88 -7.67 -16.48
CA GLY A 82 0.74 -8.35 -15.19
C GLY A 82 -0.46 -7.83 -14.41
N GLU A 83 -1.04 -8.69 -13.57
CA GLU A 83 -2.19 -8.34 -12.73
C GLU A 83 -1.96 -8.82 -11.30
N VAL A 84 -2.40 -8.03 -10.32
CA VAL A 84 -2.57 -8.46 -8.94
C VAL A 84 -4.02 -8.20 -8.57
N ILE A 85 -4.67 -9.20 -7.98
CA ILE A 85 -6.08 -9.15 -7.59
C ILE A 85 -6.14 -9.19 -6.06
N GLY A 86 -6.83 -8.22 -5.48
CA GLY A 86 -7.12 -8.21 -4.06
C GLY A 86 -8.16 -9.27 -3.71
N ASP A 87 -8.07 -9.80 -2.49
CA ASP A 87 -9.11 -10.65 -1.92
C ASP A 87 -10.24 -9.76 -1.38
N GLN A 88 -11.33 -9.69 -2.15
CA GLN A 88 -12.48 -8.85 -1.81
C GLN A 88 -13.19 -9.29 -0.53
N ALA A 89 -13.25 -10.60 -0.28
CA ALA A 89 -13.92 -11.12 0.91
C ALA A 89 -13.14 -10.71 2.16
N VAL A 90 -11.83 -10.95 2.17
CA VAL A 90 -10.96 -10.56 3.28
C VAL A 90 -10.89 -9.04 3.43
N GLY A 91 -10.81 -8.30 2.31
CA GLY A 91 -10.82 -6.84 2.31
C GLY A 91 -12.10 -6.27 2.93
N TRP A 92 -13.25 -6.83 2.58
CA TRP A 92 -14.53 -6.43 3.13
C TRP A 92 -14.66 -6.76 4.62
N THR A 93 -14.29 -7.99 5.03
CA THR A 93 -14.31 -8.39 6.44
C THR A 93 -13.42 -7.49 7.31
N ARG A 94 -12.20 -7.16 6.83
CA ARG A 94 -11.29 -6.25 7.54
C ARG A 94 -11.87 -4.84 7.66
N TYR A 95 -12.42 -4.29 6.58
CA TYR A 95 -13.07 -2.98 6.59
C TYR A 95 -14.21 -2.92 7.63
N LEU A 96 -15.11 -3.90 7.60
CA LEU A 96 -16.23 -3.96 8.55
C LEU A 96 -15.74 -4.10 9.98
N SER A 97 -14.73 -4.94 10.24
CA SER A 97 -14.16 -5.09 11.59
C SER A 97 -13.61 -3.76 12.13
N GLN A 98 -13.00 -2.94 11.28
CA GLN A 98 -12.45 -1.64 11.67
C GLN A 98 -13.57 -0.62 11.95
N VAL A 99 -14.58 -0.54 11.07
CA VAL A 99 -15.74 0.35 11.28
C VAL A 99 -16.48 -0.03 12.56
N ILE A 100 -16.74 -1.32 12.77
CA ILE A 100 -17.38 -1.84 13.99
C ILE A 100 -16.53 -1.50 15.22
N GLN A 101 -15.21 -1.76 15.20
CA GLN A 101 -14.32 -1.39 16.31
C GLN A 101 -14.30 0.11 16.60
N SER A 102 -14.43 0.97 15.60
CA SER A 102 -14.49 2.43 15.78
C SER A 102 -15.82 2.90 16.38
N LEU A 103 -16.93 2.20 16.08
CA LEU A 103 -18.27 2.54 16.57
C LEU A 103 -18.53 2.08 18.01
N PHE A 104 -17.86 1.01 18.47
CA PHE A 104 -17.99 0.48 19.84
C PHE A 104 -16.85 0.90 20.79
N LYS A 105 -16.00 1.86 20.38
CA LYS A 105 -14.94 2.49 21.21
C LYS A 105 -15.32 3.87 21.75
N THR A 106 -16.59 4.27 21.66
CA THR A 106 -17.15 5.43 22.36
C THR A 106 -17.89 4.95 23.60
#